data_AF-A0A1G6DNN9-F1
#
_entry.id   AF-A0A1G6DNN9-F1
#
_cell.length_a   1.000
_cell.length_b   1.000
_cell.length_c   1.000
_cell.angle_alpha   90.00
_cell.angle_beta   90.00
_cell.angle_gamma   90.00
#
_symmetry.space_group_name_H-M   'P 1'
#
loop_
_entity.id
_entity.type
_entity.pdbx_description
1 polymer ?
#
loop_
_entity_poly.entity_id
_entity_poly.type
_entity_poly.pdbx_seq_one_letter_code
_entity_poly.pdbx_strand_id
1 'polypeptide(L)'
;MRQHGMILVDVITATVLLGALLLVLQQVQTVQQQQQTRQQWVMDAEWLRHAATLYWAEYGEAPTSMTTLMGDAATNLTRPWQQEWQLQLAEHWLELQVSPPTIAQAQWLASQLAGALVRDHTVVIPIWKPLLAELDERYLHRIEQPDSPYLNQMATDLDMQEQQVNDVGELSAETLEAQHFKGKTLTSEQLQTLVLTTNVLYATDVVTPYYSLSELKREMDEYRQLWRQCELQGRC
;
A
#
# COMPACT_ATOMS: atom_id res chain seq x y z
N MET A 1 -19.90 57.12 58.32
CA MET A 1 -20.91 56.72 57.32
C MET A 1 -20.43 56.77 55.86
N ARG A 2 -19.38 57.52 55.47
CA ARG A 2 -18.87 57.55 54.07
C ARG A 2 -18.24 56.24 53.54
N GLN A 3 -17.73 55.35 54.40
CA GLN A 3 -17.05 54.12 53.97
C GLN A 3 -18.00 53.04 53.43
N HIS A 4 -19.28 53.04 53.81
CA HIS A 4 -20.22 52.01 53.35
C HIS A 4 -20.68 52.25 51.90
N GLY A 5 -20.66 53.50 51.43
CA GLY A 5 -20.98 53.83 50.03
C GLY A 5 -19.92 53.36 49.03
N MET A 6 -18.65 53.28 49.46
CA MET A 6 -17.54 52.84 48.60
C MET A 6 -17.58 51.34 48.33
N ILE A 7 -17.86 50.53 49.37
CA ILE A 7 -17.96 49.06 49.26
C ILE A 7 -19.06 48.66 48.27
N LEU A 8 -20.21 49.35 48.29
CA LEU A 8 -21.32 49.03 47.41
C LEU A 8 -21.00 49.33 45.93
N VAL A 9 -20.25 50.40 45.66
CA VAL A 9 -19.78 50.72 44.30
C VAL A 9 -18.79 49.67 43.82
N ASP A 10 -17.86 49.22 44.66
CA ASP A 10 -16.86 48.19 44.29
C ASP A 10 -17.49 46.83 43.99
N VAL A 11 -18.54 46.44 44.73
CA VAL A 11 -19.27 45.20 44.45
C VAL A 11 -20.06 45.30 43.15
N ILE A 12 -20.68 46.45 42.85
CA ILE A 12 -21.38 46.66 41.59
C ILE A 12 -20.40 46.66 40.40
N THR A 13 -19.26 47.34 40.53
CA THR A 13 -18.26 47.35 39.44
C THR A 13 -17.67 45.96 39.23
N ALA A 14 -17.35 45.22 40.29
CA ALA A 14 -16.85 43.85 40.19
C ALA A 14 -17.86 42.90 39.53
N THR A 15 -19.15 43.00 39.88
CA THR A 15 -20.20 42.15 39.28
C THR A 15 -20.44 42.49 37.81
N VAL A 16 -20.43 43.77 37.43
CA VAL A 16 -20.52 44.19 36.03
C VAL A 16 -19.31 43.71 35.22
N LEU A 17 -18.10 43.81 35.77
CA LEU A 17 -16.87 43.32 35.11
C LEU A 17 -16.88 41.79 34.93
N LEU A 18 -17.30 41.05 35.95
CA LEU A 18 -17.44 39.59 35.87
C LEU A 18 -18.51 39.18 34.85
N GLY A 19 -19.65 39.88 34.82
CA GLY A 19 -20.70 39.63 33.83
C GLY A 19 -20.20 39.87 32.40
N ALA A 20 -19.48 40.96 32.15
CA ALA A 20 -18.89 41.25 30.84
C ALA A 20 -17.84 40.20 30.44
N LEU A 21 -17.00 39.76 31.37
CA LEU A 21 -15.99 38.72 31.12
C LEU A 21 -16.63 37.38 30.75
N LEU A 22 -17.69 36.98 31.46
CA LEU A 22 -18.42 35.74 31.16
C LEU A 22 -19.06 35.77 29.77
N LEU A 23 -19.61 36.92 29.35
CA LEU A 23 -20.16 37.07 28.00
C LEU A 23 -19.07 36.92 26.91
N VAL A 24 -17.88 37.50 27.11
CA VAL A 24 -16.76 37.34 26.18
C VAL A 24 -16.31 35.87 26.12
N LEU A 25 -16.18 35.19 27.27
CA LEU A 25 -15.81 33.78 27.31
C LEU A 25 -16.82 32.88 26.59
N GLN A 26 -18.13 33.13 26.79
CA GLN A 26 -19.19 32.41 26.09
C GLN A 26 -19.12 32.64 24.57
N GLN A 27 -18.84 33.88 24.14
CA GLN A 27 -18.66 34.19 22.72
C GLN A 27 -17.45 33.46 22.13
N VAL A 28 -16.32 33.41 22.82
CA VAL A 28 -15.13 32.68 22.37
C VAL A 28 -15.42 31.17 22.27
N GLN A 29 -16.07 30.60 23.28
CA GLN A 29 -16.40 29.17 23.30
C GLN A 29 -17.33 28.79 22.14
N THR A 30 -18.35 29.61 21.84
CA THR A 30 -19.26 29.37 20.71
C THR A 30 -18.55 29.43 19.36
N VAL A 31 -17.63 30.38 19.17
CA VAL A 31 -16.80 30.46 17.96
C VAL A 31 -15.91 29.21 17.83
N GLN A 32 -15.29 28.76 18.92
CA GLN A 32 -14.46 27.55 18.92
C GLN A 32 -15.25 26.29 18.58
N GLN A 33 -16.44 26.11 19.18
CA GLN A 33 -17.33 24.99 18.87
C GLN A 33 -17.78 25.00 17.41
N GLN A 34 -18.09 26.17 16.86
CA GLN A 34 -18.42 26.30 15.45
C GLN A 34 -17.25 25.91 14.53
N GLN A 35 -16.02 26.28 14.89
CA GLN A 35 -14.83 25.89 14.14
C GLN A 35 -14.60 24.38 14.17
N GLN A 36 -14.74 23.74 15.34
CA GLN A 36 -14.62 22.28 15.47
C GLN A 36 -15.69 21.55 14.66
N THR A 37 -16.94 22.02 14.74
CA THR A 37 -18.06 21.45 13.98
C THR A 37 -17.82 21.57 12.47
N ARG A 38 -17.29 22.72 12.02
CA ARG A 38 -16.91 22.94 10.62
C ARG A 38 -15.79 22.01 10.15
N GLN A 39 -14.77 21.78 10.98
CA GLN A 39 -13.72 20.82 10.67
C GLN A 39 -14.26 19.39 10.58
N GLN A 40 -15.19 19.03 11.46
CA GLN A 40 -15.88 17.74 11.41
C GLN A 40 -16.64 17.56 10.10
N TRP A 41 -17.33 18.59 9.59
CA TRP A 41 -18.03 18.51 8.29
C TRP A 41 -17.08 18.23 7.12
N VAL A 42 -15.88 18.82 7.14
CA VAL A 42 -14.86 18.57 6.10
C VAL A 42 -14.37 17.13 6.18
N MET A 43 -14.08 16.64 7.38
CA MET A 43 -13.64 15.25 7.59
C MET A 43 -14.72 14.24 7.19
N ASP A 44 -15.99 14.49 7.56
CA ASP A 44 -17.13 13.66 7.19
C ASP A 44 -17.31 13.63 5.67
N ALA A 45 -17.20 14.77 4.98
CA ALA A 45 -17.30 14.85 3.52
C ALA A 45 -16.20 14.04 2.81
N GLU A 46 -14.96 14.14 3.30
CA GLU A 46 -13.83 13.37 2.76
C GLU A 46 -13.99 11.87 3.01
N TRP A 47 -14.44 11.51 4.21
CA TRP A 47 -14.73 10.11 4.54
C TRP A 47 -15.83 9.54 3.64
N LEU A 48 -16.93 10.28 3.43
CA LEU A 48 -18.02 9.87 2.52
C LEU A 48 -17.55 9.71 1.08
N ARG A 49 -16.73 10.65 0.60
CA ARG A 49 -16.12 10.56 -0.74
C ARG A 49 -15.28 9.29 -0.88
N HIS A 50 -14.44 8.99 0.12
CA HIS A 50 -13.61 7.79 0.10
C HIS A 50 -14.44 6.51 0.18
N ALA A 51 -15.40 6.45 1.11
CA ALA A 51 -16.32 5.32 1.24
C ALA A 51 -17.08 5.06 -0.07
N ALA A 52 -17.56 6.12 -0.73
CA ALA A 52 -18.31 5.98 -1.97
C ALA A 52 -17.41 5.50 -3.12
N THR A 53 -16.15 5.94 -3.14
CA THR A 53 -15.15 5.46 -4.09
C THR A 53 -14.87 3.97 -3.88
N LEU A 54 -14.69 3.53 -2.63
CA LEU A 54 -14.47 2.12 -2.28
C LEU A 54 -15.68 1.26 -2.64
N TYR A 55 -16.88 1.70 -2.28
CA TYR A 55 -18.12 1.02 -2.65
C TYR A 55 -18.21 0.85 -4.18
N TRP A 56 -17.95 1.91 -4.94
CA TRP A 56 -18.02 1.85 -6.39
C TRP A 56 -16.93 0.95 -7.00
N ALA A 57 -15.75 0.89 -6.37
CA ALA A 57 -14.69 -0.04 -6.78
C ALA A 57 -15.08 -1.50 -6.51
N GLU A 58 -15.70 -1.78 -5.38
CA GLU A 58 -16.06 -3.15 -4.94
C GLU A 58 -17.25 -3.72 -5.71
N TYR A 59 -18.33 -2.94 -5.86
CA TYR A 59 -19.59 -3.41 -6.44
C TYR A 59 -19.73 -3.08 -7.93
N GLY A 60 -18.81 -2.29 -8.49
CA GLY A 60 -18.85 -1.85 -9.90
C GLY A 60 -19.94 -0.83 -10.22
N GLU A 61 -20.81 -0.51 -9.27
CA GLU A 61 -21.91 0.47 -9.37
C GLU A 61 -21.84 1.52 -8.25
N ALA A 62 -22.33 2.73 -8.54
CA ALA A 62 -22.33 3.82 -7.56
C ALA A 62 -23.40 3.57 -6.48
N PRO A 63 -23.13 3.95 -5.21
CA PRO A 63 -24.14 3.85 -4.17
C PRO A 63 -25.34 4.76 -4.48
N THR A 64 -26.56 4.21 -4.36
CA THR A 64 -27.81 4.94 -4.64
C THR A 64 -28.31 5.79 -3.49
N SER A 65 -27.84 5.54 -2.27
CA SER A 65 -28.26 6.27 -1.07
C SER A 65 -27.19 6.22 0.03
N MET A 66 -27.29 7.16 0.97
CA MET A 66 -26.42 7.20 2.16
C MET A 66 -26.54 5.95 3.03
N THR A 67 -27.73 5.34 3.09
CA THR A 67 -27.95 4.10 3.85
C THR A 67 -27.18 2.93 3.26
N THR A 68 -27.14 2.81 1.93
CA THR A 68 -26.35 1.79 1.23
C THR A 68 -24.86 2.00 1.45
N LEU A 69 -24.41 3.27 1.42
CA LEU A 69 -23.01 3.61 1.61
C LEU A 69 -22.49 3.33 3.02
N MET A 70 -23.32 3.59 4.04
CA MET A 70 -22.89 3.54 5.45
C MET A 70 -23.15 2.18 6.12
N GLY A 71 -24.01 1.33 5.55
CA GLY A 71 -24.43 0.07 6.16
C GLY A 71 -24.95 0.27 7.59
N ASP A 72 -24.57 -0.62 8.51
CA ASP A 72 -24.93 -0.53 9.94
C ASP A 72 -24.08 0.49 10.71
N ALA A 73 -22.99 1.03 10.12
CA ALA A 73 -22.09 1.98 10.77
C ALA A 73 -22.63 3.43 10.77
N ALA A 74 -23.92 3.62 10.50
CA ALA A 74 -24.48 4.89 10.09
C ALA A 74 -24.62 5.97 11.19
N THR A 75 -24.18 5.69 12.42
CA THR A 75 -24.65 6.43 13.61
C THR A 75 -23.94 7.74 13.91
N ASN A 76 -22.78 8.02 13.30
CA ASN A 76 -21.92 9.13 13.74
C ASN A 76 -21.70 10.26 12.73
N LEU A 77 -22.37 10.23 11.58
CA LEU A 77 -22.19 11.27 10.57
C LEU A 77 -22.89 12.55 11.01
N THR A 78 -22.15 13.65 11.04
CA THR A 78 -22.74 14.94 11.37
C THR A 78 -23.62 15.45 10.23
N ARG A 79 -24.61 16.28 10.59
CA ARG A 79 -25.55 16.90 9.66
C ARG A 79 -25.21 18.37 9.49
N PRO A 80 -24.46 18.77 8.43
CA PRO A 80 -24.09 20.16 8.22
C PRO A 80 -25.34 21.02 8.12
N TRP A 81 -25.42 22.07 8.94
CA TRP A 81 -26.61 22.93 9.02
C TRP A 81 -27.93 22.17 9.22
N GLN A 82 -27.90 21.04 9.94
CA GLN A 82 -29.04 20.15 10.16
C GLN A 82 -29.59 19.47 8.90
N GLN A 83 -28.84 19.51 7.79
CA GLN A 83 -29.19 18.82 6.56
C GLN A 83 -28.46 17.50 6.45
N GLU A 84 -29.11 16.55 5.80
CA GLU A 84 -28.51 15.27 5.46
C GLU A 84 -27.68 15.42 4.17
N TRP A 85 -26.59 14.67 4.10
CA TRP A 85 -25.83 14.51 2.87
C TRP A 85 -26.68 13.77 1.84
N GLN A 86 -26.63 14.23 0.59
CA GLN A 86 -27.39 13.64 -0.50
C GLN A 86 -26.43 13.09 -1.55
N LEU A 87 -26.77 11.94 -2.12
CA LEU A 87 -26.06 11.33 -3.23
C LEU A 87 -26.93 11.44 -4.48
N GLN A 88 -26.36 11.97 -5.55
CA GLN A 88 -27.03 12.06 -6.84
C GLN A 88 -26.11 11.53 -7.93
N LEU A 89 -26.55 10.51 -8.66
CA LEU A 89 -25.80 10.00 -9.79
C LEU A 89 -25.97 10.96 -10.99
N ALA A 90 -24.86 11.51 -11.48
CA ALA A 90 -24.78 12.22 -12.75
C ALA A 90 -24.35 11.25 -13.87
N GLU A 91 -24.19 11.74 -15.11
CA GLU A 91 -23.91 10.89 -16.27
C GLU A 91 -22.65 9.99 -16.11
N HIS A 92 -21.59 10.51 -15.50
CA HIS A 92 -20.30 9.81 -15.41
C HIS A 92 -19.63 9.87 -14.03
N TRP A 93 -20.27 10.49 -13.04
CA TRP A 93 -19.76 10.61 -11.67
C TRP A 93 -20.92 10.64 -10.68
N LEU A 94 -20.61 10.37 -9.42
CA LEU A 94 -21.53 10.52 -8.30
C LEU A 94 -21.32 11.90 -7.67
N GLU A 95 -22.39 12.63 -7.44
CA GLU A 95 -22.36 13.92 -6.74
C GLU A 95 -22.76 13.72 -5.29
N LEU A 96 -21.84 14.04 -4.36
CA LEU A 96 -22.16 14.22 -2.95
C LEU A 96 -22.54 15.68 -2.72
N GLN A 97 -23.75 15.91 -2.23
CA GLN A 97 -24.38 17.23 -2.15
C GLN A 97 -24.84 17.60 -0.75
N VAL A 98 -24.75 18.88 -0.42
CA VAL A 98 -25.36 19.52 0.75
C VAL A 98 -25.71 20.97 0.42
N SER A 99 -26.77 21.53 1.00
CA SER A 99 -27.32 22.85 0.63
C SER A 99 -27.24 23.89 1.76
N PRO A 100 -26.07 24.54 1.96
CA PRO A 100 -25.89 25.51 3.04
C PRO A 100 -26.92 26.64 3.03
N PRO A 101 -27.27 27.22 4.19
CA PRO A 101 -28.20 28.35 4.29
C PRO A 101 -27.78 29.60 3.49
N THR A 102 -26.49 29.76 3.21
CA THR A 102 -25.96 30.96 2.53
C THR A 102 -24.87 30.59 1.51
N ILE A 103 -24.74 31.38 0.44
CA ILE A 103 -23.68 31.22 -0.58
C ILE A 103 -22.28 31.27 0.07
N ALA A 104 -22.07 32.16 1.04
CA ALA A 104 -20.76 32.28 1.71
C ALA A 104 -20.37 30.99 2.45
N GLN A 105 -21.33 30.30 3.05
CA GLN A 105 -21.09 29.00 3.70
C GLN A 105 -20.82 27.89 2.67
N ALA A 106 -21.50 27.92 1.52
CA ALA A 106 -21.23 27.00 0.42
C ALA A 106 -19.83 27.20 -0.16
N GLN A 107 -19.45 28.44 -0.43
CA GLN A 107 -18.11 28.78 -0.90
C GLN A 107 -17.04 28.39 0.11
N TRP A 108 -17.27 28.65 1.39
CA TRP A 108 -16.37 28.21 2.45
C TRP A 108 -16.17 26.69 2.43
N LEU A 109 -17.24 25.89 2.49
CA LEU A 109 -17.11 24.44 2.50
C LEU A 109 -16.45 23.90 1.22
N ALA A 110 -16.87 24.40 0.05
CA ALA A 110 -16.28 24.01 -1.24
C ALA A 110 -14.78 24.33 -1.29
N SER A 111 -14.34 25.47 -0.72
CA SER A 111 -12.90 25.83 -0.65
C SER A 111 -12.07 24.91 0.24
N GLN A 112 -12.69 24.17 1.15
CA GLN A 112 -11.98 23.23 2.03
C GLN A 112 -11.82 21.84 1.39
N LEU A 113 -12.58 21.54 0.34
CA LEU A 113 -12.68 20.20 -0.25
C LEU A 113 -12.13 20.21 -1.68
N ALA A 114 -11.19 19.31 -1.96
CA ALA A 114 -10.53 19.28 -3.26
C ALA A 114 -11.51 18.88 -4.38
N GLY A 115 -11.65 19.76 -5.37
CA GLY A 115 -12.54 19.54 -6.53
C GLY A 115 -14.03 19.82 -6.27
N ALA A 116 -14.40 20.25 -5.06
CA ALA A 116 -15.76 20.66 -4.76
C ALA A 116 -16.10 21.99 -5.45
N LEU A 117 -17.36 22.15 -5.84
CA LEU A 117 -17.88 23.34 -6.52
C LEU A 117 -19.23 23.75 -5.93
N VAL A 118 -19.65 24.99 -6.18
CA VAL A 118 -20.96 25.49 -5.75
C VAL A 118 -21.87 25.62 -6.98
N ARG A 119 -23.01 24.93 -6.98
CA ARG A 119 -24.05 24.97 -8.01
C ARG A 119 -25.38 25.34 -7.35
N ASP A 120 -25.97 26.47 -7.71
CA ASP A 120 -27.30 26.90 -7.21
C ASP A 120 -27.46 26.89 -5.67
N HIS A 121 -26.43 27.33 -4.93
CA HIS A 121 -26.35 27.29 -3.45
C HIS A 121 -26.09 25.90 -2.84
N THR A 122 -25.90 24.87 -3.65
CA THR A 122 -25.52 23.53 -3.21
C THR A 122 -24.03 23.33 -3.40
N VAL A 123 -23.36 22.76 -2.39
CA VAL A 123 -21.99 22.28 -2.50
C VAL A 123 -22.04 20.92 -3.16
N VAL A 124 -21.37 20.77 -4.30
CA VAL A 124 -21.28 19.55 -5.08
C VAL A 124 -19.85 19.03 -5.01
N ILE A 125 -19.68 17.82 -4.50
CA ILE A 125 -18.39 17.14 -4.40
C ILE A 125 -18.42 15.99 -5.41
N PRO A 126 -17.73 16.11 -6.56
CA PRO A 126 -17.72 15.05 -7.57
C PRO A 126 -16.87 13.87 -7.10
N ILE A 127 -17.45 12.68 -7.19
CA ILE A 127 -16.82 11.39 -6.90
C ILE A 127 -16.77 10.63 -8.22
N TRP A 128 -15.58 10.56 -8.80
CA TRP A 128 -15.38 9.89 -10.09
C TRP A 128 -15.46 8.38 -9.93
N LYS A 129 -16.01 7.69 -10.94
CA LYS A 129 -15.91 6.24 -11.01
C LYS A 129 -14.43 5.86 -10.90
N PRO A 130 -14.03 5.02 -9.93
CA PRO A 130 -12.65 4.60 -9.84
C PRO A 130 -12.29 3.94 -11.17
N LEU A 131 -11.16 4.35 -11.74
CA LEU A 131 -10.50 3.56 -12.77
C LEU A 131 -10.07 2.27 -12.06
N LEU A 132 -10.98 1.31 -12.02
CA LEU A 132 -10.60 -0.09 -12.00
C LEU A 132 -9.83 -0.26 -13.31
N ALA A 133 -8.55 0.07 -13.30
CA ALA A 133 -7.63 -0.61 -14.18
C ALA A 133 -7.98 -2.08 -13.95
N GLU A 134 -8.52 -2.74 -14.97
CA GLU A 134 -8.56 -4.20 -14.98
C GLU A 134 -7.18 -4.60 -14.45
N LEU A 135 -7.15 -5.16 -13.24
CA LEU A 135 -5.97 -5.40 -12.41
C LEU A 135 -5.18 -6.54 -13.06
N ASP A 136 -4.70 -6.28 -14.26
CA ASP A 136 -3.77 -7.09 -15.01
C ASP A 136 -2.37 -6.62 -14.55
N GLU A 137 -2.05 -6.93 -13.30
CA GLU A 137 -0.73 -7.11 -12.67
C GLU A 137 0.50 -6.37 -13.27
N ARG A 138 0.36 -5.08 -13.60
CA ARG A 138 1.43 -4.35 -14.33
C ARG A 138 1.73 -2.96 -13.79
N TYR A 139 1.85 -2.82 -12.47
CA TYR A 139 2.42 -1.59 -11.93
C TYR A 139 3.73 -1.86 -11.20
N LEU A 140 4.78 -1.35 -11.82
CA LEU A 140 6.08 -1.12 -11.21
C LEU A 140 5.88 -0.30 -9.93
N HIS A 141 6.32 -0.84 -8.79
CA HIS A 141 6.34 -0.11 -7.53
C HIS A 141 7.78 0.28 -7.19
N ARG A 142 7.91 1.35 -6.40
CA ARG A 142 9.21 1.90 -6.03
C ARG A 142 9.66 1.24 -4.74
N ILE A 143 10.85 0.64 -4.75
CA ILE A 143 11.48 0.11 -3.53
C ILE A 143 12.51 1.16 -3.07
N GLU A 144 12.46 1.51 -1.78
CA GLU A 144 13.47 2.39 -1.20
C GLU A 144 14.79 1.62 -1.03
N GLN A 145 15.88 2.16 -1.59
CA GLN A 145 17.24 1.71 -1.27
C GLN A 145 17.79 2.55 -0.11
N PRO A 146 17.98 1.97 1.09
CA PRO A 146 18.40 2.72 2.27
C PRO A 146 19.76 3.42 2.09
N ASP A 147 20.66 2.80 1.32
CA ASP A 147 22.03 3.29 1.12
C ASP A 147 22.16 4.27 -0.06
N SER A 148 21.10 4.47 -0.86
CA SER A 148 21.12 5.33 -2.04
C SER A 148 19.72 5.88 -2.37
N PRO A 149 19.18 6.79 -1.55
CA PRO A 149 17.80 7.28 -1.67
C PRO A 149 17.52 8.09 -2.95
N TYR A 150 18.56 8.46 -3.70
CA TYR A 150 18.47 9.15 -4.99
C TYR A 150 18.41 8.20 -6.20
N LEU A 151 18.65 6.89 -6.01
CA LEU A 151 18.46 5.89 -7.05
C LEU A 151 17.04 5.33 -6.93
N ASN A 152 16.20 5.62 -7.94
CA ASN A 152 14.89 5.01 -8.05
C ASN A 152 15.05 3.65 -8.74
N GLN A 153 14.99 2.56 -7.97
CA GLN A 153 14.78 1.25 -8.56
C GLN A 153 13.28 0.97 -8.63
N MET A 154 12.81 0.68 -9.84
CA MET A 154 11.45 0.21 -10.08
C MET A 154 11.49 -1.30 -9.99
N ALA A 155 10.79 -1.87 -9.02
CA ALA A 155 10.59 -3.30 -8.92
C ALA A 155 9.20 -3.65 -9.45
N THR A 156 9.07 -4.85 -9.99
CA THR A 156 7.77 -5.43 -10.30
C THR A 156 7.70 -6.73 -9.53
N ASP A 157 6.65 -6.90 -8.75
CA ASP A 157 6.28 -8.22 -8.28
C ASP A 157 5.46 -8.82 -9.41
N LEU A 158 6.03 -9.82 -10.07
CA LEU A 158 5.38 -10.52 -11.16
C LEU A 158 4.98 -11.89 -10.63
N ASP A 159 3.74 -12.00 -10.15
CA ASP A 159 3.14 -13.31 -9.93
C ASP A 159 2.71 -13.85 -11.30
N MET A 160 3.26 -14.99 -11.69
CA MET A 160 2.94 -15.63 -12.99
C MET A 160 2.33 -16.99 -12.77
N GLN A 161 1.71 -17.22 -11.60
CA GLN A 161 0.95 -18.43 -11.38
C GLN A 161 -0.05 -18.61 -12.52
N GLU A 162 0.06 -19.75 -13.19
CA GLU A 162 -0.76 -20.16 -14.35
C GLU A 162 -0.44 -19.46 -15.70
N GLN A 163 0.52 -18.54 -15.78
CA GLN A 163 0.91 -17.88 -17.03
C GLN A 163 2.20 -18.50 -17.61
N GLN A 164 2.19 -18.78 -18.91
CA GLN A 164 3.39 -19.24 -19.63
C GLN A 164 4.23 -18.04 -20.07
N VAL A 165 5.45 -17.95 -19.54
CA VAL A 165 6.46 -17.03 -20.08
C VAL A 165 7.17 -17.70 -21.25
N ASN A 166 6.90 -17.20 -22.45
CA ASN A 166 7.58 -17.63 -23.66
C ASN A 166 8.60 -16.56 -24.10
N ASP A 167 9.59 -16.96 -24.89
CA ASP A 167 10.55 -16.06 -25.54
C ASP A 167 11.43 -15.20 -24.62
N VAL A 168 11.83 -15.73 -23.45
CA VAL A 168 12.84 -15.09 -22.60
C VAL A 168 14.22 -15.20 -23.27
N GLY A 169 14.78 -14.06 -23.67
CA GLY A 169 16.12 -14.01 -24.28
C GLY A 169 17.25 -14.30 -23.28
N GLU A 170 17.25 -13.58 -22.15
CA GLU A 170 18.26 -13.72 -21.09
C GLU A 170 17.58 -13.55 -19.73
N LEU A 171 17.89 -14.44 -18.79
CA LEU A 171 17.48 -14.36 -17.39
C LEU A 171 18.73 -14.20 -16.54
N SER A 172 18.95 -12.99 -16.01
CA SER A 172 20.01 -12.70 -15.04
C SER A 172 19.40 -12.62 -13.65
N ALA A 173 19.73 -13.57 -12.78
CA ALA A 173 19.26 -13.63 -11.40
C ALA A 173 20.42 -13.99 -10.46
N GLU A 174 20.41 -13.44 -9.24
CA GLU A 174 21.37 -13.83 -8.19
C GLU A 174 21.09 -15.25 -7.69
N THR A 175 19.82 -15.60 -7.56
CA THR A 175 19.36 -16.94 -7.19
C THR A 175 18.25 -17.40 -8.14
N LEU A 176 18.33 -18.67 -8.54
CA LEU A 176 17.29 -19.34 -9.32
C LEU A 176 16.87 -20.61 -8.58
N GLU A 177 15.65 -20.61 -8.05
CA GLU A 177 15.03 -21.80 -7.48
C GLU A 177 14.02 -22.38 -8.48
N ALA A 178 14.27 -23.59 -8.96
CA ALA A 178 13.43 -24.25 -9.94
C ALA A 178 13.21 -25.72 -9.58
N GLN A 179 11.95 -26.18 -9.63
CA GLN A 179 11.62 -27.60 -9.44
C GLN A 179 12.08 -28.45 -10.62
N HIS A 180 12.04 -27.88 -11.83
CA HIS A 180 12.43 -28.55 -13.06
C HIS A 180 13.22 -27.60 -13.96
N PHE A 181 14.35 -28.07 -14.45
CA PHE A 181 15.13 -27.40 -15.49
C PHE A 181 15.21 -28.31 -16.72
N LYS A 182 14.75 -27.81 -17.87
CA LYS A 182 14.81 -28.52 -19.16
C LYS A 182 15.59 -27.68 -20.17
N GLY A 183 16.89 -27.88 -20.22
CA GLY A 183 17.79 -27.18 -21.13
C GLY A 183 18.62 -28.14 -21.97
N LYS A 184 19.24 -27.62 -23.04
CA LYS A 184 20.25 -28.36 -23.82
C LYS A 184 21.61 -28.37 -23.14
N THR A 185 21.96 -27.27 -22.47
CA THR A 185 23.25 -27.06 -21.82
C THR A 185 23.01 -26.40 -20.47
N LEU A 186 23.73 -26.86 -19.45
CA LEU A 186 23.88 -26.19 -18.17
C LEU A 186 25.38 -26.00 -17.93
N THR A 187 25.81 -24.75 -17.81
CA THR A 187 27.18 -24.42 -17.41
C THR A 187 27.14 -23.96 -15.98
N SER A 188 27.87 -24.63 -15.09
CA SER A 188 27.99 -24.26 -13.68
C SER A 188 29.43 -24.41 -13.22
N GLU A 189 29.88 -23.51 -12.35
CA GLU A 189 31.16 -23.61 -11.67
C GLU A 189 31.14 -24.72 -10.60
N GLN A 190 30.01 -24.85 -9.90
CA GLN A 190 29.78 -25.87 -8.88
C GLN A 190 28.39 -26.47 -9.04
N LEU A 191 28.31 -27.80 -9.09
CA LEU A 191 27.04 -28.52 -9.11
C LEU A 191 26.99 -29.49 -7.93
N GLN A 192 26.11 -29.22 -6.98
CA GLN A 192 25.82 -30.13 -5.89
C GLN A 192 24.49 -30.82 -6.17
N THR A 193 24.50 -32.15 -6.24
CA THR A 193 23.30 -32.96 -6.45
C THR A 193 23.32 -34.19 -5.57
N LEU A 194 22.13 -34.63 -5.13
CA LEU A 194 21.96 -35.88 -4.40
C LEU A 194 22.07 -37.10 -5.32
N VAL A 195 21.55 -36.99 -6.55
CA VAL A 195 21.54 -38.06 -7.56
C VAL A 195 21.82 -37.45 -8.92
N LEU A 196 22.80 -38.00 -9.63
CA LEU A 196 23.09 -37.65 -11.02
C LEU A 196 22.85 -38.88 -11.90
N THR A 197 21.85 -38.80 -12.79
CA THR A 197 21.62 -39.81 -13.82
C THR A 197 22.03 -39.24 -15.17
N THR A 198 23.03 -39.83 -15.81
CA THR A 198 23.49 -39.44 -17.13
C THR A 198 23.79 -40.66 -17.99
N ASN A 199 23.61 -40.53 -19.30
CA ASN A 199 24.00 -41.57 -20.25
C ASN A 199 25.52 -41.64 -20.40
N VAL A 200 26.19 -40.48 -20.38
CA VAL A 200 27.64 -40.35 -20.52
C VAL A 200 28.12 -39.23 -19.60
N LEU A 201 29.16 -39.52 -18.81
CA LEU A 201 29.84 -38.53 -18.00
C LEU A 201 31.27 -38.39 -18.49
N TYR A 202 31.63 -37.19 -18.97
CA TYR A 202 33.02 -36.84 -19.24
C TYR A 202 33.53 -36.03 -18.04
N ALA A 203 34.52 -36.57 -17.33
CA ALA A 203 35.15 -35.91 -16.19
C ALA A 203 36.67 -36.00 -16.33
N THR A 204 37.37 -34.92 -16.01
CA THR A 204 38.84 -34.90 -15.97
C THR A 204 39.37 -35.65 -14.75
N ASP A 205 38.69 -35.50 -13.62
CA ASP A 205 38.91 -36.31 -12.41
C ASP A 205 37.57 -36.51 -11.69
N VAL A 206 37.47 -37.59 -10.93
CA VAL A 206 36.33 -37.91 -10.08
C VAL A 206 36.88 -38.18 -8.70
N VAL A 207 36.61 -37.28 -7.76
CA VAL A 207 37.04 -37.42 -6.37
C VAL A 207 35.83 -37.89 -5.55
N THR A 208 35.98 -39.03 -4.90
CA THR A 208 35.00 -39.53 -3.92
C THR A 208 35.56 -39.33 -2.51
N PRO A 209 34.74 -39.46 -1.44
CA PRO A 209 35.25 -39.41 -0.07
C PRO A 209 36.33 -40.44 0.26
N TYR A 210 36.46 -41.49 -0.55
CA TYR A 210 37.38 -42.60 -0.29
C TYR A 210 38.60 -42.58 -1.22
N TYR A 211 38.41 -42.28 -2.50
CA TYR A 211 39.46 -42.33 -3.53
C TYR A 211 39.16 -41.36 -4.67
N SER A 212 40.20 -40.85 -5.35
CA SER A 212 40.04 -40.27 -6.68
C SER A 212 40.23 -41.31 -7.79
N LEU A 213 39.65 -41.04 -8.97
CA LEU A 213 39.87 -41.86 -10.16
C LEU A 213 41.35 -41.82 -10.58
N SER A 214 42.00 -40.68 -10.41
CA SER A 214 43.43 -40.50 -10.65
C SER A 214 44.29 -41.36 -9.72
N GLU A 215 43.93 -41.48 -8.44
CA GLU A 215 44.59 -42.37 -7.48
C GLU A 215 44.38 -43.85 -7.82
N LEU A 216 43.14 -44.25 -8.12
CA LEU A 216 42.82 -45.62 -8.51
C LEU A 216 43.62 -46.05 -9.75
N LYS A 217 43.73 -45.15 -10.74
CA LYS A 217 44.55 -45.40 -11.93
C LYS A 217 46.02 -45.61 -11.58
N ARG A 218 46.57 -44.75 -10.72
CA ARG A 218 47.96 -44.85 -10.25
C ARG A 218 48.22 -46.18 -9.55
N GLU A 219 47.34 -46.58 -8.64
CA GLU A 219 47.45 -47.86 -7.94
C GLU A 219 47.35 -49.06 -8.90
N MET A 220 46.41 -49.02 -9.86
CA MET A 220 46.32 -50.06 -10.89
C MET A 220 47.60 -50.18 -11.73
N ASP A 221 48.22 -49.06 -12.08
CA ASP A 221 49.47 -49.05 -12.83
C ASP A 221 50.65 -49.59 -11.99
N GLU A 222 50.68 -49.31 -10.68
CA GLU A 222 51.63 -49.89 -9.74
C GLU A 222 51.45 -51.42 -9.62
N TYR A 223 50.22 -51.90 -9.44
CA TYR A 223 49.92 -53.33 -9.44
C TYR A 223 50.36 -54.02 -10.73
N ARG A 224 50.16 -53.39 -11.89
CA ARG A 224 50.63 -53.92 -13.19
C ARG A 224 52.15 -54.00 -13.26
N GLN A 225 52.87 -53.04 -12.69
CA GLN A 225 54.34 -53.07 -12.64
C GLN A 225 54.84 -54.20 -11.73
N LEU A 226 54.25 -54.35 -10.54
CA LEU A 226 54.58 -55.44 -9.62
C LEU A 226 54.30 -56.82 -10.23
N TRP A 227 53.16 -56.97 -10.92
CA TRP A 227 52.83 -58.19 -11.64
C TRP A 227 53.90 -58.55 -12.69
N ARG A 228 54.27 -57.59 -13.54
CA ARG A 228 55.32 -57.79 -14.55
C ARG A 228 56.67 -58.16 -13.93
N GLN A 229 57.01 -57.57 -12.78
CA GLN A 229 58.25 -57.94 -12.07
C GLN A 229 58.19 -59.38 -11.53
N CYS A 230 57.03 -59.83 -11.05
CA CYS A 230 56.85 -61.20 -10.58
C CYS A 230 57.02 -62.23 -11.69
N GLU A 231 56.40 -61.98 -12.86
CA GLU A 231 56.54 -62.82 -14.07
C GLU A 231 58.02 -62.93 -14.49
N LEU A 232 58.76 -61.81 -14.48
CA LEU A 232 60.19 -61.81 -14.83
C LEU A 232 61.06 -62.60 -13.85
N GLN A 233 60.62 -62.77 -12.61
CA GLN A 233 61.31 -63.54 -11.58
C GLN A 233 60.90 -65.03 -11.56
N GLY A 234 59.91 -65.43 -12.36
CA GLY A 234 59.37 -66.79 -12.41
C GLY A 234 58.72 -67.26 -11.10
N ARG A 235 58.28 -66.30 -10.27
CA ARG A 235 57.59 -66.55 -8.98
C ARG A 235 56.07 -66.43 -9.13
N CYS A 236 55.67 -65.80 -10.23
CA CYS A 236 54.41 -65.89 -10.92
C CYS A 236 54.78 -66.39 -12.34
#